data_AF-A0A924A0F7-F1
#
_entry.id   AF-A0A924A0F7-F1
#
_cell.length_a   1.000
_cell.length_b   1.000
_cell.length_c   1.000
_cell.angle_alpha   90.00
_cell.angle_beta   90.00
_cell.angle_gamma   90.00
#
_symmetry.space_group_name_H-M   'P 1'
#
loop_
_entity.id
_entity.type
_entity.pdbx_description
1 polymer ?
#
loop_
_entity_poly.entity_id
_entity_poly.type
_entity_poly.pdbx_seq_one_letter_code
_entity_poly.pdbx_strand_id
1 'polypeptide(L)' 'MATLEEVVKRQREGADFVISAAMLGMTSEAFDALVQPWLQAGGPGFAMTRVPHRKCIDGVFFIDRITVRRTA' A
#
# COMPACT_ATOMS: atom_id res chain seq x y z
N MET A 1 -13.17 1.98 9.09
CA MET A 1 -12.04 1.83 8.15
C MET A 1 -11.27 0.59 8.55
N ALA A 2 -10.80 -0.19 7.58
CA ALA A 2 -10.01 -1.39 7.89
C ALA A 2 -8.56 -0.98 8.21
N THR A 3 -7.94 -1.61 9.19
CA THR A 3 -6.50 -1.44 9.42
C THR A 3 -5.70 -2.14 8.32
N LEU A 4 -4.45 -1.74 8.12
CA LEU A 4 -3.55 -2.42 7.17
C LEU A 4 -3.47 -3.92 7.46
N GLU A 5 -3.31 -4.28 8.73
CA GLU A 5 -3.23 -5.65 9.19
C GLU A 5 -4.50 -6.44 8.86
N GLU A 6 -5.68 -5.85 9.06
CA GLU A 6 -6.96 -6.47 8.70
C GLU A 6 -7.10 -6.68 7.19
N VAL A 7 -6.67 -5.70 6.38
CA VAL A 7 -6.69 -5.83 4.91
C VAL A 7 -5.82 -7.00 4.48
N VAL A 8 -4.60 -7.09 5.03
CA VAL A 8 -3.62 -8.13 4.70
C VAL A 8 -4.12 -9.50 5.16
N LYS A 9 -4.60 -9.65 6.41
CA LYS A 9 -5.12 -10.92 6.99
C LYS A 9 -6.30 -11.52 6.24
N ARG A 10 -7.08 -10.72 5.52
CA ARG A 10 -8.21 -11.21 4.72
C ARG A 10 -7.78 -11.85 3.40
N GLN A 11 -6.53 -11.65 2.98
CA GLN A 11 -6.03 -12.17 1.70
C GLN A 11 -5.47 -13.57 1.85
N ARG A 12 -5.66 -14.40 0.82
CA ARG A 12 -5.02 -15.71 0.73
C ARG A 12 -3.53 -15.56 0.52
N GLU A 13 -2.74 -16.48 1.05
CA GLU A 13 -1.30 -16.55 0.79
C GLU A 13 -1.02 -16.62 -0.73
N GLY A 14 -0.02 -15.87 -1.19
CA GLY A 14 0.33 -15.76 -2.61
C GLY A 14 -0.60 -14.88 -3.45
N ALA A 15 -1.72 -14.37 -2.92
CA ALA A 15 -2.62 -13.50 -3.67
C ALA A 15 -2.01 -12.12 -3.93
N ASP A 16 -2.21 -11.61 -5.15
CA ASP A 16 -1.95 -10.21 -5.50
C ASP A 16 -3.17 -9.35 -5.16
N PHE A 17 -2.96 -8.25 -4.46
CA PHE A 17 -4.02 -7.34 -4.07
C PHE A 17 -3.52 -5.90 -3.95
N VAL A 18 -4.47 -4.99 -3.75
CA VAL A 18 -4.23 -3.55 -3.70
C VAL A 18 -4.45 -3.03 -2.30
N ILE A 19 -3.60 -2.11 -1.88
CA ILE A 19 -3.76 -1.30 -0.67
C ILE A 19 -3.73 0.17 -1.10
N SER A 20 -4.69 0.97 -0.65
CA SER A 20 -4.79 2.39 -1.01
C SER A 20 -5.02 3.29 0.19
N ALA A 21 -4.64 4.55 0.06
CA ALA A 21 -4.87 5.59 1.06
C ALA A 21 -6.34 5.68 1.46
N ALA A 22 -7.26 5.64 0.47
CA ALA A 22 -8.70 5.69 0.71
C ALA A 22 -9.23 4.50 1.54
N MET A 23 -8.71 3.28 1.32
CA MET A 23 -9.10 2.10 2.11
C MET A 23 -8.72 2.24 3.59
N LEU A 24 -7.57 2.86 3.84
CA LEU A 24 -7.06 3.15 5.18
C LEU A 24 -7.55 4.50 5.72
N GLY A 25 -8.41 5.21 4.98
CA GLY A 25 -8.87 6.58 5.24
C GLY A 25 -7.75 7.55 5.60
N MET A 26 -6.61 7.44 4.92
CA MET A 26 -5.45 8.32 5.03
C MET A 26 -5.45 9.31 3.86
N THR A 27 -4.75 10.43 4.03
CA THR A 27 -4.40 11.30 2.89
C THR A 27 -3.30 10.65 2.05
N SER A 28 -3.08 11.14 0.83
CA SER A 28 -2.04 10.59 -0.06
C SER A 28 -0.64 10.85 0.49
N GLU A 29 -0.42 11.98 1.16
CA GLU A 29 0.84 12.36 1.78
C GLU A 29 1.18 11.44 2.96
N ALA A 30 0.20 11.18 3.83
CA ALA A 30 0.38 10.29 4.96
C ALA A 30 0.61 8.84 4.51
N PHE A 31 -0.11 8.40 3.47
CA PHE A 31 0.08 7.09 2.89
C PHE A 31 1.45 6.96 2.20
N ASP A 32 1.89 7.96 1.46
CA ASP A 32 3.21 7.97 0.82
C ASP A 32 4.31 7.76 1.86
N ALA A 33 4.32 8.56 2.93
CA ALA A 33 5.29 8.44 4.01
C ALA A 33 5.28 7.04 4.68
N LEU A 34 4.10 6.46 4.87
CA LEU A 34 3.93 5.11 5.43
C LEU A 34 4.54 4.03 4.53
N VAL A 35 4.39 4.15 3.22
CA VAL A 35 4.83 3.09 2.27
C VAL A 35 6.27 3.24 1.80
N GLN A 36 6.90 4.41 1.95
CA GLN A 36 8.30 4.64 1.57
C GLN A 36 9.26 3.53 2.05
N PRO A 37 9.22 3.08 3.33
CA PRO A 37 10.12 2.03 3.83
C PRO A 37 9.90 0.67 3.15
N TRP A 38 8.70 0.41 2.63
CA TRP A 38 8.33 -0.88 2.05
C TRP A 38 8.68 -1.01 0.58
N LEU A 39 9.03 0.09 -0.09
CA LEU A 39 9.33 0.08 -1.53
C LEU A 39 10.48 -0.87 -1.90
N GLN A 40 11.45 -1.04 -0.98
CA GLN A 40 12.61 -1.90 -1.18
C GLN A 40 12.46 -3.28 -0.52
N ALA A 41 11.88 -3.34 0.69
CA ALA A 41 11.89 -4.55 1.51
C ALA A 41 10.53 -5.26 1.61
N GLY A 42 9.45 -4.68 1.06
CA GLY A 42 8.09 -5.11 1.36
C GLY A 42 7.61 -4.63 2.73
N GLY A 43 6.36 -4.96 3.06
CA GLY A 43 5.72 -4.59 4.32
C GLY A 43 5.31 -5.80 5.15
N PRO A 44 4.61 -5.60 6.27
CA PRO A 44 4.25 -6.68 7.19
C PRO A 44 3.32 -7.70 6.52
N GLY A 45 3.84 -8.89 6.21
CA GLY A 45 3.08 -9.98 5.59
C GLY A 45 2.82 -9.81 4.09
N PHE A 46 3.48 -8.85 3.42
CA PHE A 46 3.36 -8.68 1.97
C PHE A 46 4.63 -8.14 1.32
N ALA A 47 4.82 -8.46 0.04
CA ALA A 47 5.89 -7.91 -0.81
C ALA A 47 5.32 -7.02 -1.91
N MET A 48 6.07 -6.00 -2.33
CA MET A 48 5.71 -5.15 -3.47
C MET A 48 5.79 -5.95 -4.76
N THR A 49 4.77 -5.89 -5.62
CA THR A 49 4.78 -6.65 -6.89
C THR A 49 4.68 -5.79 -8.14
N ARG A 50 4.33 -4.51 -8.01
CA ARG A 50 4.24 -3.58 -9.14
C ARG A 50 4.69 -2.17 -8.75
N VAL A 51 4.90 -1.35 -9.77
CA VAL A 51 5.17 0.08 -9.60
C VAL A 51 3.98 0.74 -8.86
N PRO A 52 4.23 1.47 -7.77
CA PRO A 52 3.20 2.21 -7.06
C PRO A 52 2.48 3.21 -7.96
N HIS A 53 1.17 3.30 -7.80
CA HIS A 53 0.40 4.37 -8.42
C HIS A 53 0.57 5.65 -7.61
N ARG A 54 0.64 6.78 -8.31
CA ARG A 54 0.86 8.11 -7.73
C ARG A 54 -0.23 9.06 -8.16
N LYS A 55 -0.64 9.92 -7.23
CA LYS A 55 -1.55 11.03 -7.46
C LYS A 55 -0.78 12.34 -7.40
N CYS A 56 -1.05 13.24 -8.35
CA CYS A 56 -0.52 14.61 -8.32
C CYS A 56 -1.48 15.51 -7.53
N ILE A 57 -0.96 16.19 -6.52
CA ILE A 57 -1.68 17.18 -5.70
C ILE A 57 -0.80 18.43 -5.68
N ASP A 58 -1.31 19.55 -6.20
CA ASP A 58 -0.59 20.83 -6.26
C ASP A 58 0.81 20.74 -6.86
N GLY A 59 0.98 19.92 -7.89
CA GLY A 59 2.26 19.72 -8.59
C GLY A 59 3.22 18.72 -7.93
N VAL A 60 2.83 18.12 -6.80
CA VAL A 60 3.63 17.12 -6.08
C VAL A 60 3.01 15.74 -6.25
N PHE A 61 3.84 14.73 -6.51
CA PHE A 61 3.41 13.35 -6.66
C PHE A 61 3.54 12.57 -5.35
N PHE A 62 2.43 11.98 -4.90
CA PHE A 62 2.36 11.11 -3.73
C PHE A 62 1.89 9.73 -4.13
N ILE A 63 2.45 8.67 -3.55
CA ILE A 63 1.88 7.33 -3.67
C ILE A 63 0.55 7.32 -2.92
N ASP A 64 -0.51 6.89 -3.59
CA ASP A 64 -1.84 6.74 -3.01
C ASP A 64 -2.34 5.28 -3.07
N ARG A 65 -1.62 4.42 -3.80
CA ARG A 65 -1.98 3.01 -3.99
C ARG A 65 -0.77 2.14 -4.35
N ILE A 66 -0.65 1.01 -3.67
CA ILE A 66 0.36 -0.02 -3.92
C ILE A 66 -0.30 -1.34 -4.33
N THR A 67 0.38 -2.10 -5.18
CA THR A 67 0.03 -3.50 -5.47
C THR A 67 1.05 -4.40 -4.81
N VAL A 68 0.56 -5.35 -4.02
CA VAL A 68 1.38 -6.22 -3.18
C VAL A 68 0.93 -7.66 -3.30
N ARG A 69 1.81 -8.59 -2.91
CA ARG A 69 1.52 -10.02 -2.79
C ARG A 69 1.61 -10.45 -1.35
N ARG A 70 0.63 -11.22 -0.88
CA ARG A 70 0.65 -11.84 0.46
C ARG A 70 1.80 -12.83 0.53
N THR A 71 2.70 -12.68 1.52
CA THR A 71 3.90 -13.52 1.68
C THR A 71 3.83 -14.51 2.84
N ALA A 72 3.02 -14.24 3.86
CA ALA A 72 2.74 -15.11 5.01
C ALA A 72 1.46 -14.64 5.69
#